data_AF-A0A973EP94-F1
#
_entry.id   AF-A0A973EP94-F1
#
_cell.length_a   1.000
_cell.length_b   1.000
_cell.length_c   1.000
_cell.angle_alpha   90.00
_cell.angle_beta   90.00
_cell.angle_gamma   90.00
#
_symmetry.space_group_name_H-M   'P 1'
#
loop_
_entity.id
_entity.type
_entity.pdbx_description
1 polymer ?
#
loop_
_entity_poly.entity_id
_entity_poly.type
_entity_poly.pdbx_seq_one_letter_code
_entity_poly.pdbx_strand_id
1 'polypeptide(L)'
;MSNGMRVRGDPREVGEKDVDWQRLLSEFEDYEPDEDMRGHDCADFERSLLESASGFVEPFLARKAGGNFTRGEAVRALYAFLLEKRYEERLNLLHFAFSIFDDHTCLPDEVINRTPFPHEEGSPPFRYFTDPDFEIKP
;
A
#
# COMPACT_ATOMS: atom_id res chain seq x y z
N MET A 1 -11.22 -11.91 -55.01
CA MET A 1 -11.08 -13.19 -54.29
C MET A 1 -10.21 -12.95 -53.07
N SER A 2 -10.67 -13.44 -51.92
CA SER A 2 -10.24 -13.10 -50.55
C SER A 2 -8.90 -13.69 -50.10
N ASN A 3 -8.39 -13.13 -48.99
CA ASN A 3 -7.59 -13.69 -47.88
C ASN A 3 -6.27 -12.93 -47.66
N GLY A 4 -5.86 -12.55 -46.44
CA GLY A 4 -6.45 -12.70 -45.13
C GLY A 4 -5.56 -12.01 -44.06
N MET A 5 -6.23 -11.50 -43.02
CA MET A 5 -5.88 -11.59 -41.59
C MET A 5 -4.40 -11.56 -41.17
N ARG A 6 -4.02 -10.58 -40.34
CA ARG A 6 -3.54 -10.83 -38.95
C ARG A 6 -3.42 -9.53 -38.16
N VAL A 7 -4.29 -9.48 -37.16
CA VAL A 7 -4.26 -8.75 -35.90
C VAL A 7 -2.83 -8.42 -35.46
N ARG A 8 -2.51 -7.13 -35.29
CA ARG A 8 -1.53 -6.70 -34.29
C ARG A 8 -2.34 -6.14 -33.14
N GLY A 9 -2.34 -6.87 -32.02
CA GLY A 9 -2.94 -6.41 -30.77
C GLY A 9 -2.35 -5.06 -30.39
N ASP A 10 -3.23 -4.18 -29.93
CA ASP A 10 -2.88 -2.87 -29.40
C ASP A 10 -1.96 -3.07 -28.17
N PRO A 11 -0.84 -2.35 -28.01
CA PRO A 11 0.09 -2.53 -26.87
C PRO A 11 -0.47 -2.10 -25.50
N ARG A 12 -1.80 -1.91 -25.39
CA ARG A 12 -2.48 -1.33 -24.22
C ARG A 12 -3.19 -2.37 -23.35
N GLU A 13 -3.09 -3.66 -23.65
CA GLU A 13 -3.67 -4.74 -22.84
C GLU A 13 -2.70 -5.32 -21.81
N VAL A 14 -2.07 -4.46 -21.00
CA VAL A 14 -1.63 -4.87 -19.65
C VAL A 14 -2.69 -4.30 -18.73
N GLY A 15 -3.64 -5.15 -18.31
CA GLY A 15 -4.83 -4.72 -17.59
C GLY A 15 -4.48 -3.83 -16.40
N GLU A 16 -4.97 -2.58 -16.45
CA GLU A 16 -5.15 -1.72 -15.28
C GLU A 16 -6.02 -2.51 -14.30
N LYS A 17 -5.40 -3.13 -13.29
CA LYS A 17 -6.16 -3.59 -12.14
C LYS A 17 -6.50 -2.32 -11.35
N ASP A 18 -7.71 -1.81 -11.55
CA ASP A 18 -8.30 -0.87 -10.60
C ASP A 18 -8.16 -1.45 -9.20
N VAL A 19 -7.60 -0.66 -8.29
CA VAL A 19 -7.43 -1.08 -6.90
C VAL A 19 -8.80 -1.14 -6.26
N ASP A 20 -9.22 -2.33 -5.81
CA ASP A 20 -10.46 -2.51 -5.06
C ASP A 20 -10.27 -2.02 -3.62
N TRP A 21 -10.49 -0.73 -3.43
CA TRP A 21 -10.31 -0.04 -2.15
C TRP A 21 -11.24 -0.56 -1.05
N GLN A 22 -12.47 -0.90 -1.39
CA GLN A 22 -13.44 -1.40 -0.42
C GLN A 22 -13.02 -2.76 0.12
N ARG A 23 -12.55 -3.65 -0.76
CA ARG A 23 -11.97 -4.92 -0.34
C ARG A 23 -10.77 -4.71 0.58
N LEU A 24 -9.82 -3.85 0.20
CA LEU A 24 -8.62 -3.62 1.01
C LEU A 24 -8.94 -3.02 2.39
N LEU A 25 -9.90 -2.09 2.47
CA LEU A 25 -10.35 -1.52 3.73
C LEU A 25 -10.98 -2.59 4.63
N SER A 26 -11.82 -3.46 4.07
CA SER A 26 -12.43 -4.57 4.81
C SER A 26 -11.39 -5.58 5.28
N GLU A 27 -10.45 -5.96 4.43
CA GLU A 27 -9.39 -6.90 4.79
C GLU A 27 -8.47 -6.32 5.89
N PHE A 28 -8.18 -5.02 5.83
CA PHE A 28 -7.37 -4.36 6.84
C PHE A 28 -8.06 -4.25 8.20
N GLU A 29 -9.39 -4.08 8.22
CA GLU A 29 -10.18 -4.01 9.44
C GLU A 29 -9.93 -5.24 10.33
N ASP A 30 -9.93 -6.43 9.72
CA ASP A 30 -9.72 -7.72 10.41
C ASP A 30 -8.26 -8.15 10.51
N TYR A 31 -7.32 -7.43 9.89
CA TYR A 31 -5.92 -7.83 9.81
C TYR A 31 -5.22 -7.81 11.17
N GLU A 32 -4.43 -8.83 11.50
CA GLU A 32 -3.53 -8.80 12.66
C GLU A 32 -2.09 -9.05 12.21
N PRO A 33 -1.14 -8.15 12.54
CA PRO A 33 0.27 -8.40 12.26
C PRO A 33 0.79 -9.60 13.05
N ASP A 34 1.78 -10.29 12.47
CA ASP A 34 2.50 -11.38 13.12
C ASP A 34 3.23 -10.93 14.40
N GLU A 35 3.72 -11.89 15.20
CA GLU A 35 4.43 -11.60 16.45
C GLU A 35 5.71 -10.77 16.22
N ASP A 36 6.44 -11.05 15.15
CA ASP A 36 7.67 -10.33 14.80
C ASP A 36 7.36 -8.85 14.57
N MET A 37 6.36 -8.54 13.74
CA MET A 37 5.96 -7.17 13.47
C MET A 37 5.44 -6.47 14.72
N ARG A 38 4.65 -7.16 15.55
CA ARG A 38 4.15 -6.60 16.82
C ARG A 38 5.26 -6.31 17.84
N GLY A 39 6.45 -6.88 17.65
CA GLY A 39 7.63 -6.63 18.49
C GLY A 39 8.32 -5.28 18.23
N HIS A 40 8.10 -4.64 17.08
CA HIS A 40 8.76 -3.38 16.73
C HIS A 40 8.04 -2.16 17.31
N ASP A 41 8.79 -1.08 17.61
CA ASP A 41 8.22 0.16 18.16
C ASP A 41 7.30 0.85 17.16
N CYS A 42 6.06 1.11 17.56
CA CYS A 42 5.06 1.82 16.75
C CYS A 42 5.55 3.21 16.31
N ALA A 43 6.35 3.89 17.14
CA ALA A 43 6.81 5.25 16.88
C ALA A 43 7.70 5.35 15.63
N ASP A 44 8.44 4.28 15.29
CA ASP A 44 9.27 4.23 14.08
C ASP A 44 8.41 4.20 12.82
N PHE A 45 7.27 3.50 12.85
CA PHE A 45 6.31 3.46 11.74
C PHE A 45 5.57 4.77 11.58
N GLU A 46 5.16 5.40 12.69
CA GLU A 46 4.52 6.71 12.67
C GLU A 46 5.44 7.78 12.08
N ARG A 47 6.71 7.81 12.48
CA ARG A 47 7.71 8.74 11.92
C ARG A 47 8.00 8.51 10.45
N SER A 48 7.83 7.28 9.98
CA SER A 48 8.07 6.91 8.58
C SER A 48 6.82 7.08 7.70
N LEU A 49 5.67 7.48 8.25
CA LEU A 49 4.45 7.71 7.48
C LEU A 49 4.57 9.03 6.69
N LEU A 50 4.26 9.00 5.39
CA LEU A 50 4.29 10.19 4.55
C LEU A 50 3.12 11.12 4.86
N GLU A 51 3.38 12.41 5.08
CA GLU A 51 2.33 13.41 5.30
C GLU A 51 1.35 13.48 4.11
N SER A 52 1.86 13.33 2.88
CA SER A 52 1.09 13.33 1.64
C SER A 52 0.20 12.09 1.45
N ALA A 53 0.38 11.04 2.26
CA ALA A 53 -0.40 9.80 2.15
C ALA A 53 -1.78 9.87 2.82
N SER A 54 -2.09 10.96 3.51
CA SER A 54 -3.30 11.11 4.34
C SER A 54 -4.60 10.78 3.61
N GLY A 55 -4.74 11.13 2.33
CA GLY A 55 -5.97 10.89 1.55
C GLY A 55 -6.38 9.41 1.45
N PHE A 56 -5.41 8.49 1.32
CA PHE A 56 -5.72 7.06 1.27
C PHE A 56 -5.39 6.32 2.57
N VAL A 57 -4.49 6.83 3.42
CA VAL A 57 -4.12 6.19 4.70
C VAL A 57 -5.18 6.40 5.78
N GLU A 58 -5.73 7.61 5.90
CA GLU A 58 -6.66 7.93 6.99
C GLU A 58 -7.92 7.05 6.98
N PRO A 59 -8.51 6.67 5.82
CA PRO A 59 -9.59 5.68 5.78
C PRO A 59 -9.22 4.33 6.43
N PHE A 60 -8.00 3.83 6.23
CA PHE A 60 -7.53 2.59 6.87
C PHE A 60 -7.41 2.79 8.37
N LEU A 61 -6.73 3.87 8.80
CA LEU A 61 -6.50 4.15 10.21
C LEU A 61 -7.82 4.36 10.96
N ALA A 62 -8.77 5.10 10.38
CA ALA A 62 -10.09 5.35 10.96
C ALA A 62 -10.87 4.04 11.17
N ARG A 63 -10.79 3.12 10.21
CA ARG A 63 -11.51 1.84 10.28
C ARG A 63 -10.97 0.93 11.38
N LYS A 64 -9.65 0.95 11.61
CA LYS A 64 -9.00 0.16 12.66
C LYS A 64 -9.04 0.81 14.04
N ALA A 65 -9.00 2.14 14.09
CA ALA A 65 -9.11 2.92 15.31
C ALA A 65 -10.49 2.81 15.99
N GLY A 66 -11.52 2.33 15.28
CA GLY A 66 -12.80 1.96 15.89
C GLY A 66 -12.71 0.77 16.88
N GLY A 67 -11.58 0.06 16.91
CA GLY A 67 -11.29 -1.02 17.85
C GLY A 67 -10.41 -0.61 19.05
N ASN A 68 -9.71 -1.59 19.63
CA ASN A 68 -8.80 -1.40 20.78
C ASN A 68 -7.36 -1.02 20.37
N PHE A 69 -7.15 -0.50 19.17
CA PHE A 69 -5.83 -0.14 18.65
C PHE A 69 -5.53 1.34 18.91
N THR A 70 -4.32 1.62 19.37
CA THR A 70 -3.75 2.97 19.30
C THR A 70 -3.44 3.33 17.84
N ARG A 71 -3.29 4.63 17.55
CA ARG A 71 -2.89 5.09 16.21
C ARG A 71 -1.58 4.44 15.76
N GLY A 72 -0.56 4.42 16.62
CA GLY A 72 0.73 3.81 16.29
C GLY A 72 0.63 2.31 15.98
N GLU A 73 -0.18 1.57 16.74
CA GLU A 73 -0.42 0.15 16.44
C GLU A 73 -1.16 -0.04 15.12
N ALA A 74 -2.12 0.84 14.79
CA ALA A 74 -2.80 0.82 13.50
C ALA A 74 -1.85 1.16 12.34
N VAL A 75 -0.94 2.13 12.50
CA VAL A 75 0.06 2.50 11.48
C VAL A 75 1.06 1.37 11.25
N ARG A 76 1.58 0.76 12.33
CA ARG A 76 2.43 -0.43 12.23
C ARG A 76 1.70 -1.60 11.55
N ALA A 77 0.43 -1.81 11.89
CA ALA A 77 -0.37 -2.83 11.23
C ALA A 77 -0.59 -2.53 9.75
N LEU A 78 -0.79 -1.26 9.39
CA LEU A 78 -0.94 -0.82 8.00
C LEU A 78 0.33 -1.11 7.20
N TYR A 79 1.50 -0.82 7.76
CA TYR A 79 2.76 -1.15 7.12
C TYR A 79 2.85 -2.64 6.78
N ALA A 80 2.58 -3.50 7.76
CA ALA A 80 2.63 -4.95 7.59
C ALA A 80 1.63 -5.46 6.57
N PHE A 81 0.40 -4.96 6.62
CA PHE A 81 -0.65 -5.27 5.66
C PHE A 81 -0.21 -4.90 4.23
N LEU A 82 0.27 -3.67 4.01
CA LEU A 82 0.70 -3.22 2.68
C LEU A 82 1.93 -3.99 2.19
N LEU A 83 2.81 -4.41 3.09
CA LEU A 83 3.94 -5.28 2.77
C LEU A 83 3.47 -6.66 2.29
N GLU A 84 2.48 -7.25 2.97
CA GLU A 84 1.87 -8.54 2.59
C GLU A 84 1.15 -8.44 1.25
N LYS A 85 0.33 -7.40 1.04
CA LYS A 85 -0.33 -7.14 -0.24
C LYS A 85 0.63 -6.95 -1.40
N ARG A 86 1.82 -6.47 -1.11
CA ARG A 86 2.87 -6.38 -2.12
C ARG A 86 3.46 -7.73 -2.48
N TYR A 87 3.68 -8.62 -1.52
CA TYR A 87 4.20 -9.96 -1.79
C TYR A 87 3.16 -10.87 -2.45
N GLU A 88 1.92 -10.83 -1.98
CA GLU A 88 0.86 -11.74 -2.41
C GLU A 88 0.17 -11.27 -3.70
N GLU A 89 -0.10 -9.97 -3.79
CA GLU A 89 -0.94 -9.40 -4.84
C GLU A 89 -0.20 -8.44 -5.78
N ARG A 90 1.09 -8.20 -5.53
CA ARG A 90 1.95 -7.24 -6.26
C ARG A 90 1.41 -5.80 -6.21
N LEU A 91 0.69 -5.45 -5.14
CA LEU A 91 0.22 -4.09 -4.92
C LEU A 91 1.35 -3.20 -4.37
N ASN A 92 1.75 -2.19 -5.14
CA ASN A 92 2.84 -1.28 -4.76
C ASN A 92 2.37 -0.09 -3.92
N LEU A 93 1.46 -0.31 -2.97
CA LEU A 93 0.88 0.75 -2.13
C LEU A 93 1.80 1.22 -0.99
N LEU A 94 2.71 0.35 -0.55
CA LEU A 94 3.61 0.61 0.58
C LEU A 94 4.44 1.89 0.38
N HIS A 95 4.95 2.12 -0.83
CA HIS A 95 5.77 3.30 -1.18
C HIS A 95 4.96 4.60 -1.29
N PHE A 96 3.65 4.53 -1.37
CA PHE A 96 2.79 5.70 -1.32
C PHE A 96 2.41 6.06 0.12
N ALA A 97 2.52 5.13 1.07
CA ALA A 97 2.20 5.36 2.48
C ALA A 97 3.44 5.73 3.31
N PHE A 98 4.60 5.14 3.02
CA PHE A 98 5.77 5.22 3.90
C PHE A 98 7.04 5.67 3.17
N SER A 99 7.87 6.41 3.90
CA SER A 99 9.28 6.67 3.62
C SER A 99 10.10 5.46 4.07
N ILE A 100 10.71 4.77 3.10
CA ILE A 100 11.36 3.45 3.32
C ILE A 100 12.82 3.44 2.86
N PHE A 101 13.12 4.10 1.74
CA PHE A 101 14.43 4.03 1.09
C PHE A 101 15.11 5.39 0.99
N ASP A 102 14.77 6.32 1.89
CA ASP A 102 15.39 7.63 1.98
C ASP A 102 16.06 7.83 3.36
N ASP A 103 16.78 8.93 3.50
CA ASP A 103 17.51 9.28 4.73
C ASP A 103 16.58 9.65 5.91
N HIS A 104 15.27 9.67 5.70
CA HIS A 104 14.25 10.01 6.69
C HIS A 104 13.53 8.79 7.25
N THR A 105 13.74 7.59 6.67
CA THR A 105 13.15 6.37 7.22
C THR A 105 13.63 6.14 8.65
N CYS A 106 12.68 5.90 9.54
CA CYS A 106 12.94 5.57 10.94
C CYS A 106 12.73 4.08 11.21
N LEU A 107 12.44 3.28 10.18
CA LEU A 107 12.15 1.87 10.33
C LEU A 107 13.39 1.08 10.77
N PRO A 108 13.24 0.04 11.60
CA PRO A 108 14.35 -0.86 11.94
C PRO A 108 14.95 -1.52 10.69
N ASP A 109 16.27 -1.74 10.70
CA ASP A 109 16.99 -2.38 9.57
C ASP A 109 16.36 -3.72 9.16
N GLU A 110 15.88 -4.51 10.11
CA GLU A 110 15.21 -5.79 9.88
C GLU A 110 13.92 -5.63 9.05
N VAL A 111 13.18 -4.55 9.27
CA VAL A 111 11.95 -4.21 8.53
C VAL A 111 12.32 -3.71 7.13
N ILE A 112 13.33 -2.82 7.02
CA ILE A 112 13.81 -2.32 5.73
C ILE A 112 14.32 -3.47 4.85
N ASN A 113 15.10 -4.40 5.42
CA ASN A 113 15.64 -5.56 4.70
C ASN A 113 14.57 -6.54 4.22
N ARG A 114 13.41 -6.57 4.89
CA ARG A 114 12.22 -7.34 4.46
C ARG A 114 11.38 -6.58 3.43
N THR A 115 11.70 -5.33 3.12
CA THR A 115 10.89 -4.51 2.23
C THR A 115 11.37 -4.65 0.79
N PRO A 116 10.51 -5.08 -0.15
CA PRO A 116 10.96 -5.23 -1.53
C PRO A 116 11.33 -3.88 -2.14
N PHE A 117 12.32 -3.83 -3.02
CA PHE A 117 12.59 -2.63 -3.83
C PHE A 117 11.42 -2.35 -4.77
N PRO A 118 11.05 -1.09 -5.05
CA PRO A 118 10.07 -0.79 -6.09
C PRO A 118 10.59 -1.33 -7.42
N HIS A 119 10.20 -2.55 -7.78
CA HIS A 119 10.43 -3.08 -9.12
C HIS A 119 9.37 -2.44 -10.03
N GLU A 120 9.76 -2.02 -11.23
CA GLU A 120 8.88 -1.37 -12.23
C GLU A 120 7.72 -2.26 -12.75
N GLU A 121 7.37 -3.35 -12.07
CA GLU A 121 6.21 -4.18 -12.40
C GLU A 121 5.00 -3.72 -11.58
N GLY A 122 4.17 -2.87 -12.19
CA GLY A 122 2.82 -2.55 -11.71
C GLY A 122 2.73 -1.40 -10.72
N SER A 123 3.29 -0.24 -11.05
CA SER A 123 2.88 1.01 -10.38
C SER A 123 1.41 1.26 -10.74
N PRO A 124 0.48 1.36 -9.77
CA PRO A 124 -0.81 1.95 -10.09
C PRO A 124 -0.56 3.38 -10.59
N PRO A 125 -1.34 3.89 -11.57
CA PRO A 125 -1.05 5.16 -12.19
C PRO A 125 -0.94 6.26 -11.12
N PHE A 126 0.22 6.92 -11.06
CA PHE A 126 0.59 8.00 -10.13
C PHE A 126 -0.42 9.15 -10.02
N ARG A 127 -1.45 9.17 -10.86
CA ARG A 127 -2.38 10.30 -11.02
C ARG A 127 -3.37 10.47 -9.87
N TYR A 128 -3.50 9.51 -8.95
CA TYR A 128 -4.53 9.55 -7.91
C TYR A 128 -4.01 9.67 -6.48
N PHE A 129 -2.75 9.33 -6.20
CA PHE A 129 -2.29 9.10 -4.81
C PHE A 129 -1.74 10.33 -4.08
N THR A 130 -1.26 11.33 -4.80
CA THR A 130 -0.76 12.58 -4.24
C THR A 130 -1.75 13.73 -4.40
N ASP A 131 -2.95 13.44 -4.89
CA ASP A 131 -4.01 14.42 -4.99
C ASP A 131 -4.61 14.63 -3.58
N PRO A 132 -4.49 15.83 -2.99
CA PRO A 132 -5.12 16.12 -1.70
C PRO A 132 -6.64 15.97 -1.72
N ASP A 133 -7.26 15.95 -2.91
CA ASP A 133 -8.70 15.75 -3.10
C ASP A 133 -9.07 14.27 -3.40
N PHE A 134 -8.13 13.32 -3.27
CA PHE A 134 -8.43 11.90 -3.44
C PHE A 134 -9.29 11.37 -2.30
N GLU A 135 -10.52 10.97 -2.63
CA GLU A 135 -11.47 10.38 -1.70
C GLU A 135 -11.69 8.89 -2.01
N ILE A 136 -11.42 8.01 -1.04
CA ILE A 136 -11.93 6.64 -1.07
C ILE A 136 -13.41 6.70 -0.66
N LYS A 137 -14.31 6.52 -1.63
CA LYS A 137 -15.75 6.46 -1.36
C LYS A 137 -16.11 5.14 -0.67
N PRO A 138 -16.85 5.17 0.47
CA PRO A 138 -17.35 3.98 1.16
C PRO A 138 -18.34 3.18 0.31
#